data_AF-A0A090TF69-F1
#
_entry.id   AF-A0A090TF69-F1
#
_cell.length_a   1.000
_cell.length_b   1.000
_cell.length_c   1.000
_cell.angle_alpha   90.00
_cell.angle_beta   90.00
_cell.angle_gamma   90.00
#
_symmetry.space_group_name_H-M   'P 1'
#
loop_
_entity.id
_entity.type
_entity.pdbx_description
1 polymer ?
#
loop_
_entity_poly.entity_id
_entity_poly.type
_entity_poly.pdbx_seq_one_letter_code
_entity_poly.pdbx_strand_id
1 'polypeptide(L)' 'MPYADLLANVGIEATPVDILAQKTHIPVQEVMQQLLELELLGHVVAVNGGYILKGRG' A
#
# COMPACT_ATOMS: atom_id res chain seq x y z
N MET A 1 -4.25 -2.92 -13.35
CA MET A 1 -3.41 -3.37 -12.21
C MET A 1 -4.33 -3.64 -11.04
N PRO A 2 -4.11 -4.71 -10.24
CA PRO A 2 -4.88 -4.94 -9.02
C PRO A 2 -4.66 -3.77 -8.05
N TYR A 3 -5.73 -3.32 -7.39
CA TYR A 3 -5.71 -2.26 -6.36
C TYR A 3 -5.03 -0.95 -6.80
N ALA A 4 -5.36 -0.48 -8.01
CA ALA A 4 -4.81 0.76 -8.56
C ALA A 4 -5.05 1.97 -7.65
N ASP A 5 -6.19 2.02 -6.95
CA ASP A 5 -6.49 3.09 -5.98
C ASP A 5 -5.54 3.03 -4.78
N LEU A 6 -5.21 1.84 -4.27
CA LEU A 6 -4.27 1.68 -3.17
C LEU A 6 -2.84 2.05 -3.61
N LEU A 7 -2.43 1.55 -4.78
CA LEU A 7 -1.14 1.87 -5.40
C LEU A 7 -0.99 3.37 -5.72
N ALA A 8 -2.07 4.05 -6.09
CA ALA A 8 -2.05 5.50 -6.32
C ALA A 8 -1.86 6.29 -5.01
N ASN A 9 -2.26 5.72 -3.88
CA ASN A 9 -2.09 6.31 -2.56
C ASN A 9 -0.77 5.94 -1.87
N VAL A 10 -0.13 4.84 -2.28
CA VAL A 10 1.21 4.43 -1.83
C VAL A 10 2.23 5.10 -2.75
N GLY A 11 3.00 6.04 -2.20
CA GLY A 11 4.01 6.77 -2.96
C GLY A 11 5.41 6.14 -2.89
N ILE A 12 6.41 6.96 -3.23
CA ILE A 12 7.83 6.68 -3.01
C ILE A 12 8.17 6.82 -1.51
N GLU A 13 7.39 7.63 -0.79
CA GLU A 13 7.51 7.85 0.65
C GLU A 13 6.65 6.85 1.44
N ALA A 14 7.16 6.44 2.60
CA ALA A 14 6.48 5.48 3.48
C ALA A 14 5.14 6.05 3.94
N THR A 15 4.05 5.44 3.46
CA THR A 15 2.70 5.85 3.81
C THR A 15 2.10 4.88 4.83
N PRO A 16 1.69 5.36 6.02
CA PRO A 16 1.07 4.52 7.04
C PRO A 16 -0.27 3.91 6.57
N VAL A 17 -0.59 2.70 7.03
CA VAL A 17 -1.81 2.00 6.64
C VAL A 17 -3.09 2.70 7.09
N ASP A 18 -3.05 3.35 8.24
CA ASP A 18 -4.10 4.19 8.80
C ASP A 18 -4.42 5.39 7.90
N ILE A 19 -3.41 6.00 7.28
CA ILE A 19 -3.61 7.07 6.29
C ILE A 19 -4.17 6.50 4.99
N LEU A 20 -3.67 5.36 4.53
CA LEU A 20 -4.20 4.70 3.33
C LEU A 20 -5.68 4.33 3.50
N ALA A 21 -6.06 3.79 4.65
CA ALA A 21 -7.44 3.48 5.01
C ALA A 21 -8.32 4.73 5.02
N GLN A 22 -7.84 5.84 5.59
CA GLN A 22 -8.58 7.10 5.59
C GLN A 22 -8.78 7.67 4.18
N LYS A 23 -7.73 7.65 3.34
CA LYS A 23 -7.80 8.18 1.95
C LYS A 23 -8.73 7.35 1.07
N THR A 24 -8.65 6.03 1.19
CA THR A 24 -9.45 5.10 0.39
C THR A 24 -10.86 4.90 0.94
N HIS A 25 -11.13 5.34 2.18
CA HIS A 25 -12.35 5.06 2.92
C HIS A 25 -12.63 3.55 3.09
N ILE A 26 -11.57 2.75 3.06
CA ILE A 26 -11.60 1.29 3.23
C ILE A 26 -11.13 0.97 4.66
N PRO A 27 -11.72 -0.01 5.34
CA PRO A 27 -11.24 -0.41 6.66
C PRO A 27 -9.78 -0.88 6.61
N VAL A 28 -9.01 -0.53 7.65
CA VAL A 28 -7.59 -0.87 7.77
C VAL A 28 -7.31 -2.35 7.50
N GLN A 29 -8.20 -3.24 7.95
CA GLN A 29 -8.04 -4.69 7.77
C GLN A 29 -8.09 -5.12 6.30
N GLU A 30 -8.98 -4.52 5.50
CA GLU A 30 -9.03 -4.74 4.05
C GLU A 30 -7.81 -4.14 3.36
N VAL A 31 -7.39 -2.94 3.76
CA VAL A 31 -6.16 -2.31 3.23
C VAL A 31 -4.94 -3.20 3.51
N MET A 32 -4.83 -3.75 4.71
CA MET A 32 -3.76 -4.68 5.08
C MET A 32 -3.76 -5.93 4.19
N GLN A 33 -4.94 -6.49 3.89
CA GLN A 33 -5.06 -7.65 3.02
C GLN A 33 -4.61 -7.34 1.59
N GLN A 34 -5.03 -6.18 1.05
CA GLN A 34 -4.62 -5.74 -0.29
C GLN A 34 -3.11 -5.44 -0.37
N LEU A 35 -2.54 -4.80 0.67
CA LEU A 35 -1.10 -4.53 0.73
C LEU A 35 -0.28 -5.82 0.78
N LEU A 36 -0.73 -6.82 1.53
CA LEU A 36 -0.08 -8.13 1.58
C LEU A 36 -0.05 -8.79 0.20
N GLU A 37 -1.17 -8.76 -0.53
CA GLU A 37 -1.21 -9.26 -1.92
C GLU A 37 -0.26 -8.50 -2.84
N LEU A 38 -0.24 -7.18 -2.75
CA LEU A 38 0.68 -6.34 -3.54
C LEU A 38 2.15 -6.59 -3.18
N GLU A 39 2.44 -6.89 -1.92
CA GLU A 39 3.79 -7.23 -1.44
C GLU A 39 4.22 -8.59 -2.01
N LEU A 40 3.34 -9.59 -1.98
CA LEU A 40 3.57 -10.90 -2.61
C LEU A 40 3.79 -10.80 -4.12
N LEU A 41 3.07 -9.88 -4.78
CA LEU A 41 3.26 -9.57 -6.20
C LEU A 41 4.53 -8.75 -6.49
N GLY A 42 5.20 -8.23 -5.44
CA GLY A 42 6.40 -7.42 -5.55
C GLY A 42 6.14 -5.99 -6.04
N HIS A 43 4.93 -5.47 -5.87
CA HIS A 43 4.55 -4.10 -6.23
C HIS A 43 4.80 -3.09 -5.10
N VAL A 44 4.65 -3.51 -3.84
CA VAL A 44 4.89 -2.67 -2.66
C VAL A 44 5.82 -3.37 -1.68
N VAL A 45 6.40 -2.61 -0.75
CA VAL A 45 7.23 -3.14 0.33
C VAL A 45 6.85 -2.44 1.64
N ALA A 46 6.71 -3.22 2.70
CA ALA A 46 6.59 -2.69 4.05
C ALA A 46 7.95 -2.20 4.56
N VAL A 47 8.00 -0.96 5.02
CA VAL A 47 9.19 -0.32 5.62
C VAL A 47 8.85 0.24 6.99
N ASN A 48 9.88 0.66 7.74
CA ASN A 48 9.65 1.34 9.01
C ASN A 48 8.89 2.66 8.76
N GLY A 49 7.67 2.75 9.29
CA GLY A 49 6.79 3.91 9.10
C GLY A 49 5.68 3.75 8.07
N GLY A 50 5.60 2.63 7.32
CA GLY A 50 4.48 2.39 6.41
C GLY A 50 4.84 1.55 5.19
N TYR A 51 4.15 1.79 4.07
CA TYR A 51 4.36 1.09 2.82
C TYR A 51 4.88 2.03 1.73
N ILE A 52 5.75 1.51 0.87
CA ILE A 52 6.27 2.21 -0.30
C ILE A 52 6.06 1.40 -1.57
N LEU A 53 5.97 2.09 -2.71
CA LEU A 53 6.03 1.45 -4.02
C LEU A 53 7.41 0.85 -4.24
N LYS A 54 7.45 -0.44 -4.59
CA LYS A 54 8.66 -1.09 -5.05
C LYS A 54 8.90 -0.65 -6.49
N GLY A 55 9.67 0.41 -6.67
CA GLY A 55 10.13 0.84 -7.99
C GLY A 55 10.88 -0.31 -8.66
N ARG A 56 10.54 -0.61 -9.92
CA ARG A 56 11.29 -1.55 -10.75
C ARG A 56 12.71 -1.01 -10.91
N GLY A 57 13.63 -1.53 -10.09
CA GLY A 57 15.05 -1.58 -10.41
C GLY A 57 15.31 -2.63 -11.47
#